data_AF-A0AA96XGJ5-F1
#
_entry.id   AF-A0AA96XGJ5-F1
#
_cell.length_a   1.000
_cell.length_b   1.000
_cell.length_c   1.000
_cell.angle_alpha   90.00
_cell.angle_beta   90.00
_cell.angle_gamma   90.00
#
_symmetry.space_group_name_H-M   'P 1'
#
loop_
_entity.id
_entity.type
_entity.pdbx_description
1 polymer ?
#
loop_
_entity_poly.entity_id
_entity_poly.type
_entity_poly.pdbx_seq_one_letter_code
_entity_poly.pdbx_strand_id
1 'polypeptide(L)'
;MVPPRVRAAPLPALLGDGRARGHHPSPVRRITTFAQANLLAPLPERFGRFDFILCRNVLTYFTPAARDAAISLLSRTLNPGGWLFLGAVEVDRVPAGMVREGPPELQAFRLLTQEELNARAAAASRAAALARPVAPPSRRPVAPLMPVVAREVPAAPPPPPTRLHLNALERIEEGDEVGASSVLEALVRRRRTTCRGCWSWPCCGSAPGRGKARCR
;
A
#
# COMPACT_ATOMS: atom_id res chain seq x y z
N MET A 1 6.11 -5.55 33.08
CA MET A 1 5.97 -4.30 33.85
C MET A 1 4.93 -3.45 33.11
N VAL A 2 3.68 -3.42 33.58
CA VAL A 2 2.56 -2.74 32.92
C VAL A 2 2.46 -1.32 33.51
N PRO A 3 2.40 -0.24 32.71
CA PRO A 3 2.35 1.12 33.22
C PRO A 3 0.99 1.44 33.87
N PRO A 4 0.93 2.47 34.74
CA PRO A 4 -0.24 2.76 35.55
C PRO A 4 -1.40 3.31 34.70
N ARG A 5 -2.60 2.83 35.05
CA ARG A 5 -3.91 3.11 34.48
C ARG A 5 -4.10 4.56 33.98
N VAL A 6 -4.17 4.73 32.66
CA VAL A 6 -4.80 5.90 32.05
C VAL A 6 -6.30 5.83 32.33
N ARG A 7 -6.81 6.69 33.21
CA ARG A 7 -8.26 6.87 33.37
C ARG A 7 -8.76 7.69 32.18
N ALA A 8 -9.33 7.03 31.18
CA ALA A 8 -10.13 7.71 30.16
C ALA A 8 -11.57 7.86 30.67
N ALA A 9 -12.09 9.09 30.65
CA ALA A 9 -13.51 9.35 30.85
C ALA A 9 -14.29 8.76 29.66
N PRO A 10 -15.42 8.07 29.90
CA PRO A 10 -16.26 7.56 28.82
C PRO A 10 -16.86 8.73 28.01
N LEU A 11 -16.87 8.59 26.68
CA LEU A 11 -17.65 9.48 25.81
C LEU A 11 -19.14 9.41 26.22
N PRO A 12 -19.89 10.52 26.21
CA PRO A 12 -21.33 10.46 26.43
C PRO A 12 -21.98 9.67 25.30
N ALA A 13 -22.71 8.63 25.68
CA ALA A 13 -23.56 7.87 24.78
C ALA A 13 -24.66 8.80 24.26
N LEU A 14 -24.57 9.18 22.99
CA LEU A 14 -25.67 9.80 22.28
C LEU A 14 -26.56 8.70 21.68
N LEU A 15 -27.84 8.78 22.04
CA LEU A 15 -29.02 8.00 21.60
C LEU A 15 -29.43 6.76 22.43
N GLY A 16 -30.62 6.88 23.05
CA GLY A 16 -31.65 5.84 23.00
C GLY A 16 -32.06 5.24 24.34
N ASP A 17 -33.13 5.76 24.94
CA ASP A 17 -33.83 5.15 26.08
C ASP A 17 -34.36 3.75 25.73
N GLY A 18 -33.88 2.74 26.44
CA GLY A 18 -34.35 1.36 26.29
C GLY A 18 -33.66 0.39 27.25
N ARG A 19 -34.09 0.39 28.52
CA ARG A 19 -33.79 -0.61 29.58
C ARG A 19 -32.42 -1.31 29.46
N ALA A 20 -31.41 -0.73 30.11
CA ALA A 20 -30.11 -1.36 30.33
C ALA A 20 -30.25 -2.65 31.14
N ARG A 21 -30.40 -3.80 30.46
CA ARG A 21 -30.00 -5.09 31.05
C ARG A 21 -28.49 -5.06 31.16
N GLY A 22 -27.97 -5.20 32.38
CA GLY A 22 -26.55 -5.05 32.72
C GLY A 22 -25.63 -5.79 31.74
N HIS A 23 -25.10 -5.04 30.76
CA HIS A 23 -24.12 -5.56 29.82
C HIS A 23 -22.80 -5.55 30.55
N HIS A 24 -22.44 -6.66 31.20
CA HIS A 24 -21.10 -6.81 31.75
C HIS A 24 -20.13 -6.66 30.58
N PRO A 25 -19.31 -5.60 30.53
CA PRO A 25 -18.43 -5.40 29.38
C PRO A 25 -17.53 -6.62 29.29
N SER A 26 -17.46 -7.21 28.09
CA SER A 26 -16.61 -8.37 27.85
C SER A 26 -15.17 -8.07 28.31
N PRO A 27 -14.39 -9.09 28.73
CA PRO A 27 -13.00 -8.88 29.12
C PRO A 27 -12.19 -8.09 28.08
N VAL A 28 -12.50 -8.25 26.79
CA VAL A 28 -11.94 -7.49 25.67
C VAL A 28 -12.33 -6.00 25.73
N ARG A 29 -13.61 -5.68 25.96
CA ARG A 29 -14.06 -4.29 26.09
C ARG A 29 -13.40 -3.57 27.26
N ARG A 30 -13.05 -4.28 28.34
CA ARG A 30 -12.38 -3.69 29.51
C ARG A 30 -10.94 -3.25 29.25
N ILE A 31 -10.26 -3.84 28.27
CA ILE A 31 -8.89 -3.49 27.89
C ILE A 31 -8.82 -2.59 26.64
N THR A 32 -9.98 -2.22 26.08
CA THR A 32 -10.08 -1.43 24.85
C THR A 32 -10.59 -0.04 25.17
N THR A 33 -9.88 0.99 24.71
CA THR A 33 -10.33 2.38 24.81
C THR A 33 -10.58 2.92 23.41
N PHE A 34 -11.78 3.47 23.18
CA PHE A 34 -12.10 4.16 21.94
C PHE A 34 -11.89 5.66 22.13
N ALA A 35 -11.24 6.29 21.16
CA ALA A 35 -11.08 7.72 21.15
C ALA A 35 -11.09 8.25 19.72
N GLN A 36 -11.64 9.45 19.55
CA GLN A 36 -11.61 10.14 18.27
C GLN A 36 -10.28 10.90 18.13
N ALA A 37 -9.64 10.74 16.98
CA ALA A 37 -8.42 11.46 16.62
C ALA A 37 -8.36 11.66 15.10
N ASN A 38 -7.65 12.70 14.67
CA ASN A 38 -7.33 12.94 13.27
C ASN A 38 -5.86 12.55 13.04
N LEU A 39 -5.60 11.67 12.07
CA LEU A 39 -4.24 11.19 11.74
C LEU A 39 -3.30 12.28 11.20
N LEU A 40 -3.87 13.41 10.72
CA LEU A 40 -3.10 14.57 10.25
C LEU A 40 -2.90 15.63 11.34
N ALA A 41 -3.43 15.40 12.54
CA ALA A 41 -3.21 16.23 13.71
C ALA A 41 -2.33 15.48 14.73
N PRO A 42 -1.58 16.21 15.58
CA PRO A 42 -0.87 15.58 16.69
C PRO A 42 -1.82 14.75 17.55
N LEU A 43 -1.44 13.50 17.84
CA LEU A 43 -2.19 12.66 18.75
C LEU A 43 -2.14 13.27 20.17
N PRO A 44 -3.27 13.35 20.88
CA PRO A 44 -3.31 13.85 22.25
C PRO A 44 -2.32 13.13 23.17
N GLU A 45 -1.56 13.89 23.97
CA GLU A 45 -0.51 13.35 24.86
C GLU A 45 -1.01 12.27 25.83
N ARG A 46 -2.29 12.33 26.21
CA ARG A 46 -2.96 11.32 27.05
C ARG A 46 -2.89 9.89 26.50
N PHE A 47 -2.63 9.71 25.21
CA PHE A 47 -2.47 8.39 24.59
C PHE A 47 -1.11 7.76 24.87
N GLY A 48 -0.12 8.54 25.30
CA GLY A 48 1.22 8.06 25.56
C GLY A 48 1.93 7.55 24.30
N ARG A 49 2.77 6.53 24.48
CA ARG A 49 3.49 5.86 23.39
C ARG A 49 3.00 4.43 23.21
N PHE A 50 3.22 3.90 22.01
CA PHE A 50 2.79 2.58 21.59
C PHE A 50 3.97 1.68 21.24
N ASP A 51 3.88 0.42 21.62
CA ASP A 51 4.81 -0.62 21.14
C ASP A 51 4.46 -1.08 19.72
N PHE A 52 3.16 -1.09 19.41
CA PHE A 52 2.62 -1.50 18.12
C PHE A 52 1.49 -0.56 17.69
N ILE A 53 1.50 -0.12 16.43
CA ILE A 53 0.42 0.64 15.79
C ILE A 53 -0.07 -0.12 14.56
N LEU A 54 -1.38 -0.35 14.49
CA LEU A 54 -2.06 -0.90 13.32
C LEU A 54 -2.80 0.24 12.61
N CYS A 55 -2.35 0.62 11.42
CA CYS A 55 -3.00 1.65 10.60
C CYS A 55 -3.20 1.10 9.18
N ARG A 56 -4.18 0.20 9.03
CA ARG A 56 -4.45 -0.47 7.76
C ARG A 56 -5.69 0.10 7.07
N ASN A 57 -5.61 0.21 5.75
CA ASN A 57 -6.70 0.59 4.84
C ASN A 57 -7.22 2.03 5.04
N VAL A 58 -6.42 2.90 5.66
CA VAL A 58 -6.74 4.32 5.90
C VAL A 58 -5.88 5.25 5.04
N LEU A 59 -4.60 4.93 4.86
CA LEU A 59 -3.66 5.81 4.15
C LEU A 59 -3.91 5.86 2.64
N THR A 60 -4.64 4.89 2.11
CA THR A 60 -5.07 4.87 0.69
C THR A 60 -5.91 6.10 0.30
N TYR A 61 -6.57 6.74 1.27
CA TYR A 61 -7.40 7.94 1.04
C TYR A 61 -6.59 9.24 1.04
N PHE A 62 -5.30 9.19 1.38
CA PHE A 62 -4.46 10.38 1.50
C PHE A 62 -3.61 10.62 0.26
N THR A 63 -3.39 11.90 -0.04
CA THR A 63 -2.34 12.33 -0.97
C THR A 63 -0.97 11.84 -0.46
N PRO A 64 0.04 11.70 -1.34
CA PRO A 64 1.37 11.27 -0.91
C PRO A 64 1.95 12.12 0.22
N ALA A 65 1.79 13.44 0.15
CA ALA A 65 2.26 14.35 1.20
C ALA A 65 1.51 14.16 2.53
N ALA A 66 0.18 14.01 2.50
CA ALA A 66 -0.62 13.77 3.70
C ALA A 66 -0.33 12.40 4.32
N ARG A 67 -0.06 11.39 3.49
CA ARG A 67 0.36 10.06 3.93
C ARG A 67 1.70 10.11 4.65
N ASP A 68 2.70 10.76 4.07
CA ASP A 68 4.01 10.91 4.69
C ASP A 68 3.91 11.68 6.03
N ALA A 69 3.05 12.70 6.09
CA ALA A 69 2.76 13.43 7.33
C ALA A 69 2.10 12.54 8.40
N ALA A 70 1.08 11.76 8.03
CA ALA A 70 0.41 10.83 8.94
C ALA A 70 1.39 9.77 9.49
N ILE A 71 2.19 9.17 8.61
CA ILE A 71 3.22 8.20 9.02
C ILE A 71 4.22 8.86 9.97
N SER A 72 4.69 10.08 9.67
CA SER A 72 5.61 10.81 10.56
C SER A 72 5.01 11.06 11.95
N LEU A 73 3.73 11.41 12.04
CA LEU A 73 3.04 11.63 13.31
C LEU A 73 2.89 10.31 14.10
N LEU A 74 2.47 9.23 13.43
CA LEU A 74 2.36 7.90 14.04
C LEU A 74 3.72 7.40 14.56
N SER A 75 4.77 7.55 13.77
CA SER A 75 6.13 7.15 14.14
C SER A 75 6.64 7.87 15.40
N ARG A 76 6.27 9.14 15.62
CA ARG A 76 6.65 9.88 16.84
C ARG A 76 6.00 9.33 18.11
N THR A 77 4.83 8.70 17.97
CA THR A 77 4.11 8.07 19.09
C THR A 77 4.52 6.62 19.34
N LEU A 78 5.41 6.05 18.52
CA LEU A 78 6.00 4.75 18.83
C LEU A 78 7.07 4.86 19.92
N ASN A 79 7.23 3.77 20.66
CA ASN A 79 8.44 3.53 21.43
C ASN A 79 9.61 3.22 20.47
N PRO A 80 10.86 3.54 20.83
CA PRO A 80 12.03 3.07 20.08
C PRO A 80 11.98 1.54 19.94
N GLY A 81 12.21 1.02 18.73
CA GLY A 81 12.05 -0.41 18.45
C GLY A 81 10.61 -0.88 18.22
N GLY A 82 9.61 -0.01 18.36
CA GLY A 82 8.20 -0.33 18.12
C GLY A 82 7.87 -0.54 16.64
N TRP A 83 6.69 -1.09 16.36
CA TRP A 83 6.27 -1.46 15.01
C TRP A 83 5.04 -0.70 14.52
N LEU A 84 5.05 -0.36 13.24
CA LEU A 84 3.93 0.17 12.48
C LEU A 84 3.52 -0.84 11.40
N PHE A 85 2.27 -1.29 11.43
CA PHE A 85 1.70 -2.15 10.39
C PHE A 85 0.75 -1.35 9.52
N LEU A 86 0.96 -1.44 8.21
CA LEU A 86 0.17 -0.75 7.20
C LEU A 86 -0.52 -1.77 6.28
N GLY A 87 -1.45 -1.31 5.46
CA GLY A 87 -2.10 -2.13 4.44
C GLY A 87 -1.17 -2.44 3.27
N ALA A 88 -1.42 -3.57 2.60
CA ALA A 88 -0.55 -4.14 1.55
C ALA A 88 -0.13 -3.17 0.43
N VAL A 89 -1.02 -2.23 0.06
CA VAL A 89 -0.81 -1.28 -1.04
C VAL A 89 -0.68 0.17 -0.56
N GLU A 90 -0.57 0.39 0.74
CA GLU A 90 -0.62 1.74 1.30
C GLU A 90 0.72 2.48 1.22
N VAL A 91 1.82 1.75 1.12
CA VAL A 91 3.15 2.35 0.95
C VAL A 91 3.96 1.54 -0.04
N ASP A 92 4.66 2.25 -0.91
CA ASP A 92 5.57 1.72 -1.93
C ASP A 92 7.02 1.64 -1.42
N ARG A 93 7.37 2.44 -0.42
CA ARG A 93 8.72 2.53 0.16
C ARG A 93 8.73 2.35 1.68
N VAL A 94 9.91 2.07 2.23
CA VAL A 94 10.12 2.03 3.67
C VAL A 94 10.09 3.47 4.22
N PRO A 95 9.28 3.77 5.25
CA PRO A 95 9.27 5.08 5.88
C PRO A 95 10.64 5.46 6.49
N ALA A 96 10.91 6.75 6.58
CA ALA A 96 12.16 7.26 7.15
C ALA A 96 12.35 6.80 8.60
N GLY A 97 13.58 6.40 8.95
CA GLY A 97 13.92 5.92 10.28
C GLY A 97 13.41 4.51 10.61
N MET A 98 12.85 3.79 9.64
CA MET A 98 12.30 2.45 9.83
C MET A 98 13.00 1.40 8.97
N VAL A 99 12.77 0.14 9.33
CA VAL A 99 13.12 -1.05 8.54
C VAL A 99 11.90 -1.90 8.31
N ARG A 100 11.81 -2.52 7.14
CA ARG A 100 10.79 -3.54 6.89
C ARG A 100 11.20 -4.83 7.59
N GLU A 101 10.27 -5.41 8.35
CA GLU A 101 10.44 -6.69 9.01
C GLU A 101 9.46 -7.72 8.45
N GLY A 102 9.95 -8.90 8.13
CA GLY A 102 9.14 -9.97 7.54
C GLY A 102 8.80 -9.76 6.06
N PRO A 103 7.82 -10.54 5.56
CA PRO A 103 7.52 -10.59 4.14
C PRO A 103 6.80 -9.30 3.67
N PRO A 104 6.94 -8.88 2.39
CA PRO A 104 6.40 -7.61 1.90
C PRO A 104 4.89 -7.43 2.13
N GLU A 105 4.11 -8.51 2.12
CA GLU A 105 2.65 -8.52 2.28
C GLU A 105 2.23 -8.06 3.69
N LEU A 106 3.08 -8.30 4.69
CA LEU A 106 2.80 -7.93 6.07
C LEU A 106 2.87 -6.41 6.30
N GLN A 107 3.65 -5.70 5.46
CA GLN A 107 3.89 -4.26 5.58
C GLN A 107 4.17 -3.82 7.04
N ALA A 108 5.03 -4.59 7.71
CA ALA A 108 5.49 -4.29 9.07
C ALA A 108 6.78 -3.49 9.02
N PHE A 109 6.78 -2.36 9.72
CA PHE A 109 7.91 -1.43 9.78
C PHE A 109 8.34 -1.21 11.22
N ARG A 110 9.57 -1.55 11.56
CA ARG A 110 10.15 -1.32 12.88
C ARG A 110 10.86 0.03 12.91
N LEU A 111 10.54 0.84 13.92
CA LEU A 111 11.25 2.09 14.20
C LEU A 111 12.62 1.78 14.80
N LEU A 112 13.67 2.31 14.18
CA LEU A 112 15.03 2.14 14.68
C LEU A 112 15.26 2.98 15.94
N THR A 113 16.10 2.48 16.84
CA THR A 113 16.60 3.26 17.97
C THR A 113 17.58 4.34 17.49
N GLN A 114 17.82 5.35 18.32
CA GLN A 114 18.79 6.40 17.98
C GLN A 114 20.20 5.83 17.78
N GLU A 115 20.58 4.82 18.56
CA GLU A 115 21.87 4.12 18.43
C GLU A 115 21.98 3.39 17.09
N GLU A 116 20.94 2.67 16.69
CA GLU A 116 20.88 1.99 15.38
C GLU A 116 20.94 2.99 14.22
N LEU A 117 20.24 4.12 14.35
CA LEU A 117 20.23 5.19 13.36
C LEU A 117 21.63 5.81 13.21
N ASN A 118 22.28 6.12 14.34
CA ASN A 118 23.64 6.66 14.38
C ASN A 118 24.65 5.67 13.78
N ALA A 119 24.55 4.38 14.12
CA ALA A 119 25.42 3.34 13.60
C ALA A 119 25.28 3.20 12.07
N ARG A 120 24.06 3.30 11.54
CA ARG A 120 23.81 3.30 10.09
C ARG A 120 24.37 4.54 9.40
N ALA A 121 24.20 5.72 10.00
CA ALA A 121 24.77 6.96 9.47
C ALA A 121 26.31 6.89 9.41
N ALA A 122 26.95 6.35 10.45
CA ALA A 122 28.39 6.13 10.49
C ALA A 122 28.85 5.09 9.45
N ALA A 123 28.10 4.00 9.27
CA ALA A 123 28.38 3.01 8.23
C ALA A 123 28.25 3.60 6.81
N ALA A 124 27.20 4.37 6.55
CA ALA A 124 27.00 5.04 5.26
C ALA A 124 28.11 6.06 4.96
N SER A 125 28.53 6.84 5.97
CA SER A 125 29.64 7.80 5.83
C SER A 125 30.97 7.10 5.50
N ARG A 126 31.26 5.98 6.16
CA ARG A 126 32.43 5.15 5.86
C ARG A 126 32.36 4.55 4.44
N ALA A 127 31.22 4.04 4.03
CA ALA A 127 31.03 3.49 2.68
C ALA A 127 31.21 4.57 1.60
N ALA A 128 30.68 5.77 1.82
CA ALA A 128 30.85 6.91 0.91
C ALA A 128 32.32 7.34 0.79
N ALA A 129 33.08 7.33 1.90
CA ALA A 129 34.51 7.63 1.88
C ALA A 129 35.34 6.60 1.11
N LEU A 130 34.92 5.32 1.11
CA LEU A 130 35.58 4.24 0.37
C LEU A 130 35.17 4.18 -1.11
N ALA A 131 34.00 4.73 -1.46
CA ALA A 131 33.51 4.75 -2.83
C ALA A 131 34.39 5.70 -3.68
N ARG A 132 35.18 5.14 -4.60
CA ARG A 132 35.91 5.93 -5.60
C ARG A 132 34.91 6.61 -6.54
N PRO A 133 35.15 7.86 -6.99
CA PRO A 133 34.34 8.48 -8.02
C PRO A 133 34.40 7.62 -9.29
N VAL A 134 33.26 7.04 -9.69
CA VAL A 134 33.15 6.38 -10.99
C VAL A 134 32.99 7.48 -12.02
N ALA A 135 33.98 7.63 -12.90
CA ALA A 135 33.90 8.54 -14.04
C ALA A 135 32.66 8.19 -14.88
N PRO A 136 31.88 9.18 -15.34
CA PRO A 136 30.68 8.92 -16.12
C PRO A 136 31.06 8.12 -17.38
N PRO A 137 30.29 7.06 -17.74
CA PRO A 137 30.58 6.27 -18.92
C PRO A 137 30.50 7.16 -20.17
N SER A 138 31.53 7.11 -21.01
CA SER A 138 31.48 7.74 -22.33
C SER A 138 30.34 7.09 -23.13
N ARG A 139 29.28 7.82 -23.44
CA ARG A 139 28.20 7.31 -24.30
C ARG A 139 28.80 7.03 -25.68
N ARG A 140 28.99 5.76 -26.02
CA ARG A 140 29.27 5.37 -27.40
C ARG A 140 27.98 5.52 -28.21
N PRO A 141 28.03 6.10 -29.43
CA PRO A 141 26.86 6.15 -30.29
C PRO A 141 26.44 4.73 -30.66
N VAL A 142 25.19 4.37 -30.34
CA VAL A 142 24.58 3.10 -30.75
C VAL A 142 24.15 3.27 -32.19
N ALA A 143 24.67 2.41 -33.08
CA ALA A 143 24.24 2.38 -34.46
C ALA A 143 22.74 2.05 -34.55
N PRO A 144 21.97 2.71 -35.44
CA PRO A 144 20.54 2.46 -35.56
C PRO A 144 20.30 1.04 -36.05
N LEU A 145 19.64 0.24 -35.23
CA LEU A 145 19.13 -1.07 -35.63
C LEU A 145 17.97 -0.85 -36.62
N MET A 146 18.07 -1.49 -37.79
CA MET A 146 16.98 -1.55 -38.77
C MET A 146 15.78 -2.28 -38.14
N PRO A 147 14.53 -1.83 -38.37
CA PRO A 147 13.36 -2.50 -37.85
C PRO A 147 13.13 -3.82 -38.60
N VAL A 148 13.25 -4.94 -37.88
CA VAL A 148 12.75 -6.23 -38.36
C VAL A 148 11.22 -6.19 -38.28
N VAL A 149 10.56 -6.19 -39.44
CA VAL A 149 9.10 -6.30 -39.51
C VAL A 149 8.73 -7.76 -39.27
N ALA A 150 8.27 -8.08 -38.07
CA ALA A 150 7.70 -9.40 -37.77
C ALA A 150 6.42 -9.59 -38.59
N ARG A 151 6.33 -10.69 -39.36
CA ARG A 151 5.05 -11.10 -39.96
C ARG A 151 4.10 -11.51 -38.84
N GLU A 152 3.01 -10.77 -38.67
CA GLU A 152 1.92 -11.18 -37.79
C GLU A 152 1.25 -12.43 -38.35
N VAL A 153 1.28 -13.51 -37.57
CA VAL A 153 0.45 -14.69 -37.76
C VAL A 153 -0.96 -14.32 -37.31
N PRO A 154 -2.02 -14.56 -38.12
CA PRO A 154 -3.38 -14.25 -37.69
C PRO A 154 -3.76 -15.15 -36.51
N ALA A 155 -3.76 -14.57 -35.32
CA ALA A 155 -4.12 -15.25 -34.09
C ALA A 155 -5.63 -15.48 -34.05
N ALA A 156 -6.03 -16.67 -33.57
CA ALA A 156 -7.40 -16.98 -33.20
C ALA A 156 -8.00 -15.85 -32.32
N PRO A 157 -9.31 -15.59 -32.39
CA PRO A 157 -9.93 -14.50 -31.63
C PRO A 157 -9.60 -14.66 -30.14
N PRO A 158 -8.96 -13.65 -29.53
CA PRO A 158 -8.45 -13.79 -28.18
C PRO A 158 -9.60 -14.00 -27.18
N PRO A 159 -9.48 -14.96 -26.24
CA PRO A 159 -10.57 -15.36 -25.35
C PRO A 159 -11.14 -14.17 -24.59
N PRO A 160 -12.44 -14.13 -24.30
CA PRO A 160 -13.05 -13.00 -23.60
C PRO A 160 -12.38 -12.79 -22.23
N PRO A 161 -12.33 -11.55 -21.73
CA PRO A 161 -11.63 -11.23 -20.48
C PRO A 161 -12.13 -12.03 -19.28
N THR A 162 -13.44 -12.33 -19.25
CA THR A 162 -14.05 -13.20 -18.24
C THR A 162 -13.42 -14.59 -18.22
N ARG A 163 -13.12 -15.17 -19.40
CA ARG A 163 -12.53 -16.50 -19.50
C ARG A 163 -11.07 -16.54 -19.04
N LEU A 164 -10.32 -15.47 -19.27
CA LEU A 164 -8.96 -15.33 -18.73
C LEU A 164 -8.98 -15.14 -17.21
N HIS A 165 -9.96 -14.40 -16.67
CA HIS A 165 -10.10 -14.21 -15.23
C HIS A 165 -10.45 -15.51 -14.51
N LEU A 166 -11.42 -16.27 -15.05
CA LEU A 166 -11.80 -17.57 -14.51
C LEU A 166 -10.62 -18.57 -14.54
N ASN A 167 -9.85 -18.60 -15.64
CA ASN A 167 -8.66 -19.45 -15.71
C ASN A 167 -7.60 -19.10 -14.66
N ALA A 168 -7.44 -17.81 -14.34
CA ALA A 168 -6.52 -17.41 -13.28
C ALA A 168 -7.02 -17.85 -11.90
N LEU A 169 -8.33 -17.85 -11.66
CA LEU A 169 -8.91 -18.35 -10.40
C LEU A 169 -8.74 -19.86 -10.26
N GLU A 170 -9.02 -20.64 -11.32
CA GLU A 170 -8.80 -22.09 -11.34
C GLU A 170 -7.35 -22.45 -10.99
N ARG A 171 -6.37 -21.72 -11.57
CA ARG A 171 -4.94 -21.93 -11.27
C ARG A 171 -4.58 -21.60 -9.82
N ILE A 172 -5.19 -20.58 -9.22
CA ILE A 172 -4.99 -20.25 -7.80
C ILE A 172 -5.54 -21.38 -6.93
N GLU A 173 -6.71 -21.93 -7.28
CA GLU A 173 -7.31 -23.06 -6.57
C GLU A 173 -6.44 -24.34 -6.67
N GLU A 174 -5.74 -24.51 -7.79
CA GLU A 174 -4.77 -25.60 -8.02
C GLU A 174 -3.38 -25.32 -7.41
N GLY A 175 -3.13 -24.12 -6.88
CA GLY A 175 -1.84 -23.71 -6.32
C GLY A 175 -0.79 -23.26 -7.35
N ASP A 176 -1.14 -23.11 -8.63
CA ASP A 176 -0.29 -22.55 -9.71
C ASP A 176 -0.31 -21.01 -9.69
N GLU A 177 0.32 -20.41 -8.67
CA GLU A 177 0.39 -18.95 -8.52
C GLU A 177 1.13 -18.25 -9.67
N VAL A 178 2.17 -18.90 -10.22
CA VAL A 178 2.99 -18.36 -11.32
C VAL A 178 2.19 -18.32 -12.62
N GLY A 179 1.45 -19.38 -12.93
CA GLY A 179 0.58 -19.42 -14.09
C GLY A 179 -0.61 -18.46 -13.97
N ALA A 180 -1.21 -18.35 -12.78
CA ALA A 180 -2.28 -17.39 -12.52
C ALA A 180 -1.82 -15.93 -12.76
N SER A 181 -0.62 -15.59 -12.26
CA SER A 181 -0.01 -14.27 -12.46
C SER A 181 0.21 -13.97 -13.95
N SER A 182 0.76 -14.92 -14.71
CA SER A 182 0.98 -14.78 -16.16
C SER A 182 -0.34 -14.50 -16.93
N VAL A 183 -1.42 -15.20 -16.58
CA VAL A 183 -2.75 -15.00 -17.20
C VAL A 183 -3.34 -13.62 -16.84
N LEU A 184 -3.19 -13.19 -15.59
CA LEU A 184 -3.64 -11.86 -15.14
C LEU A 184 -2.81 -10.74 -15.77
N GLU A 185 -1.50 -10.93 -15.97
CA GLU A 185 -0.67 -9.97 -16.71
C GLU A 185 -1.12 -9.81 -18.16
N ALA A 186 -1.49 -10.90 -18.84
CA ALA A 186 -2.02 -10.85 -20.20
C ALA A 186 -3.33 -10.04 -20.28
N LEU A 187 -4.21 -10.19 -19.28
CA LEU A 187 -5.42 -9.38 -19.12
C LEU A 187 -5.11 -7.88 -18.96
N VAL A 188 -4.17 -7.54 -18.08
CA VAL A 188 -3.74 -6.15 -17.83
C VAL A 188 -3.13 -5.53 -19.09
N ARG A 189 -2.28 -6.28 -19.81
CA ARG A 189 -1.68 -5.82 -21.07
C ARG A 189 -2.74 -5.55 -22.13
N ARG A 190 -3.78 -6.38 -22.25
CA ARG A 190 -4.88 -6.18 -23.21
C ARG A 190 -5.74 -4.94 -22.90
N ARG A 191 -5.90 -4.60 -21.63
CA ARG A 191 -6.58 -3.36 -21.21
C ARG A 191 -5.75 -2.12 -21.54
N ARG A 192 -4.42 -2.22 -21.43
CA ARG A 192 -3.50 -1.13 -21.80
C ARG A 192 -3.43 -0.88 -23.31
N THR A 193 -3.60 -1.89 -24.15
CA THR A 193 -3.61 -1.73 -25.62
C THR A 193 -4.95 -1.22 -26.17
N THR A 194 -6.07 -1.48 -25.49
CA THR A 194 -7.38 -0.92 -25.86
C THR A 194 -7.60 0.52 -25.39
N CYS A 195 -6.76 1.03 -24.48
CA CYS A 195 -6.85 2.38 -23.92
C CYS A 195 -5.66 3.30 -24.30
N ARG A 196 -5.15 3.24 -25.54
CA ARG A 196 -4.18 4.26 -26.01
C ARG A 196 -4.80 5.60 -26.45
N GLY A 197 -6.10 5.84 -26.20
CA GLY A 197 -6.74 7.09 -26.61
C GLY A 197 -7.98 7.55 -25.83
N CYS A 198 -8.39 6.89 -24.74
CA CYS A 198 -9.59 7.30 -24.01
C CYS A 198 -9.41 7.14 -22.49
N TRP A 199 -9.12 8.25 -21.81
CA TRP A 199 -9.00 8.34 -20.34
C TRP A 199 -10.38 8.55 -19.66
N SER A 200 -11.45 7.97 -20.20
CA SER A 200 -12.75 7.99 -19.55
C SER A 200 -13.40 6.61 -19.62
N TRP A 201 -13.79 6.09 -18.46
CA TRP A 201 -14.64 4.91 -18.31
C TRP A 201 -15.93 5.38 -17.62
N PRO A 202 -17.10 4.75 -17.86
CA PRO A 202 -17.37 3.65 -18.79
C PRO A 202 -18.45 4.00 -19.83
N CYS A 203 -18.12 3.88 -21.12
CA CYS A 203 -19.14 3.65 -22.15
C CYS A 203 -19.41 2.15 -22.25
N CYS A 204 -20.31 1.65 -21.40
CA CYS A 204 -21.05 0.43 -21.67
C CYS A 204 -22.47 0.63 -21.16
N GLY A 205 -23.37 1.00 -22.07
CA GLY A 205 -24.79 1.18 -21.80
C GLY A 205 -25.58 1.22 -23.11
N SER A 206 -26.27 0.12 -23.40
CA SER A 206 -27.50 0.01 -24.22
C SER A 206 -27.48 0.34 -25.73
N ALA A 207 -27.55 -0.75 -26.52
CA ALA A 207 -28.50 -1.01 -27.63
C ALA A 207 -28.41 -0.21 -28.96
N PRO A 208 -28.91 -0.81 -30.08
CA PRO A 208 -28.46 -0.50 -31.43
C PRO A 208 -29.31 0.56 -32.12
N GLY A 209 -28.65 1.48 -32.82
CA GLY A 209 -29.31 2.35 -33.78
C GLY A 209 -28.74 3.75 -33.84
N ARG A 210 -28.17 4.05 -35.00
CA ARG A 210 -27.84 5.37 -35.57
C ARG A 210 -26.38 5.83 -35.42
N GLY A 211 -25.84 6.15 -36.60
CA GLY A 211 -25.00 7.33 -36.78
C GLY A 211 -23.51 7.09 -36.62
N LYS A 212 -22.85 6.85 -37.75
CA LYS A 212 -21.40 6.98 -37.93
C LYS A 212 -20.91 8.31 -37.31
N ALA A 213 -20.01 8.24 -36.34
CA ALA A 213 -19.08 9.32 -36.05
C ALA A 213 -17.67 8.77 -36.28
N ARG A 214 -17.01 9.29 -37.32
CA ARG A 214 -15.60 9.05 -37.63
C ARG A 214 -14.75 9.65 -36.51
N CYS A 215 -13.79 8.89 -35.99
CA CYS A 215 -12.64 9.44 -35.30
C CYS A 215 -11.43 9.39 -36.24
N ARG A 216 -10.79 10.54 -36.44
CA ARG A 216 -9.42 10.67 -36.98
C ARG A 216 -8.41 10.25 -35.93
#